data_AF-A0AAV4XPR3-F1
#
_entry.id   AF-A0AAV4XPR3-F1
#
_cell.length_a   1.000
_cell.length_b   1.000
_cell.length_c   1.000
_cell.angle_alpha   90.00
_cell.angle_beta   90.00
_cell.angle_gamma   90.00
#
_symmetry.space_group_name_H-M   'P 1'
#
loop_
_entity.id
_entity.type
_entity.pdbx_description
1 polymer ?
#
loop_
_entity_poly.entity_id
_entity_poly.type
_entity_poly.pdbx_seq_one_letter_code
_entity_poly.pdbx_strand_id
1 'polypeptide(L)' 'MAIPVPCTRFSDNYELKEELGKGAFSIVRRCVQKQSGLEFAAKIINTKKLSARDFQKLEREARICRKLNHQNIGL' A
#
# COMPACT_ATOMS: atom_id res chain seq x y z
N MET A 1 -7.55 5.33 -24.90
CA MET A 1 -8.70 5.41 -23.99
C MET A 1 -8.17 5.37 -22.57
N ALA A 2 -8.25 6.48 -21.83
CA ALA A 2 -7.86 6.50 -20.41
C ALA A 2 -9.04 5.93 -19.62
N ILE A 3 -8.89 4.70 -19.12
CA ILE A 3 -9.87 4.10 -18.22
C ILE A 3 -9.85 4.98 -16.95
N PRO A 4 -10.96 5.64 -16.57
CA PRO A 4 -10.99 6.39 -15.33
C PRO A 4 -10.71 5.38 -14.22
N VAL A 5 -9.58 5.52 -13.52
CA VAL A 5 -9.32 4.70 -12.33
C VAL A 5 -10.39 5.11 -11.32
N PRO A 6 -11.40 4.26 -11.04
CA PRO A 6 -12.39 4.63 -10.06
C PRO A 6 -11.65 4.78 -8.73
N CYS A 7 -11.93 5.86 -8.00
CA CYS A 7 -11.44 6.05 -6.64
C CYS A 7 -12.15 5.06 -5.70
N THR A 8 -12.03 3.76 -5.96
CA THR A 8 -12.60 2.70 -5.11
C THR A 8 -11.83 2.68 -3.81
N ARG A 9 -12.55 2.60 -2.69
CA ARG A 9 -11.91 2.47 -1.39
C ARG A 9 -11.16 1.14 -1.38
N PHE A 10 -10.03 1.09 -0.68
CA PHE A 10 -9.27 -0.14 -0.53
C PHE A 10 -10.16 -1.31 -0.07
N SER A 11 -11.06 -1.05 0.89
CA SER A 11 -12.01 -2.02 1.44
C SER A 11 -13.01 -2.59 0.44
N ASP A 12 -13.24 -1.93 -0.70
CA ASP A 12 -14.16 -2.42 -1.72
C ASP A 12 -13.53 -3.62 -2.45
N ASN A 13 -12.22 -3.57 -2.71
CA ASN A 13 -11.50 -4.55 -3.52
C ASN A 13 -10.66 -5.53 -2.70
N TYR A 14 -10.29 -5.17 -1.48
CA TYR A 14 -9.38 -5.95 -0.64
C TYR A 14 -9.97 -6.19 0.75
N GLU A 15 -9.71 -7.37 1.28
CA GLU A 15 -10.03 -7.74 2.66
C GLU A 15 -8.76 -7.76 3.50
N LEU A 16 -8.73 -7.00 4.60
CA LEU A 16 -7.60 -7.01 5.55
C LEU A 16 -7.68 -8.23 6.48
N LYS A 17 -6.55 -8.88 6.70
CA LYS A 17 -6.36 -10.05 7.54
C LYS A 17 -5.44 -9.71 8.73
N GLU A 18 -4.59 -10.62 9.19
CA GLU A 18 -3.70 -10.39 10.33
C GLU A 18 -2.65 -9.29 10.08
N GLU A 19 -2.10 -8.77 11.17
CA GLU A 19 -0.95 -7.88 11.15
C GLU A 19 0.32 -8.68 10.88
N LEU A 20 1.09 -8.26 9.86
CA LEU A 20 2.39 -8.83 9.52
C LEU A 20 3.53 -8.04 10.18
N GLY A 21 3.32 -6.75 10.46
CA GLY A 21 4.29 -5.93 11.15
C GLY A 21 3.84 -4.51 11.41
N LYS A 22 4.56 -3.82 12.30
CA LYS A 22 4.25 -2.45 12.72
C LYS A 22 5.50 -1.58 12.65
N GLY A 23 5.37 -0.45 11.97
CA GLY A 23 6.37 0.62 11.93
C GLY A 23 5.96 1.82 12.79
N ALA A 24 6.78 2.86 12.76
CA ALA A 24 6.56 4.08 13.56
C ALA A 24 5.22 4.78 13.23
N PHE A 25 4.83 4.82 11.96
CA PHE A 25 3.62 5.52 11.47
C PHE A 25 2.74 4.66 10.56
N SER A 26 3.08 3.38 10.42
CA SER A 26 2.40 2.45 9.51
C SER A 26 2.22 1.08 10.11
N ILE A 27 1.20 0.36 9.68
CA ILE A 27 0.99 -1.05 10.00
C ILE A 27 0.94 -1.80 8.68
N VAL A 28 1.64 -2.92 8.58
CA VAL A 28 1.58 -3.84 7.45
C VAL A 28 0.64 -4.97 7.83
N ARG A 29 -0.43 -5.16 7.07
CA ARG A 29 -1.35 -6.29 7.24
C ARG A 29 -1.37 -7.14 5.99
N ARG A 30 -1.61 -8.45 6.17
CA ARG A 30 -1.94 -9.30 5.03
C ARG A 30 -3.30 -8.85 4.50
N CYS A 31 -3.47 -8.81 3.19
CA CYS A 31 -4.75 -8.58 2.55
C CYS A 31 -4.97 -9.54 1.39
N VAL A 32 -6.23 -9.81 1.10
CA VAL A 32 -6.63 -10.67 -0.01
C VAL A 32 -7.46 -9.84 -0.98
N GLN A 33 -7.09 -9.84 -2.26
CA GLN A 33 -7.90 -9.21 -3.30
C GLN A 33 -9.16 -10.04 -3.53
N LYS A 34 -10.34 -9.46 -3.33
CA LYS A 34 -11.63 -10.17 -3.38
C LYS A 34 -11.90 -10.82 -4.73
N GLN A 35 -11.48 -10.19 -5.83
CA GLN A 35 -11.76 -10.67 -7.19
C GLN A 35 -10.85 -11.83 -7.61
N SER A 36 -9.56 -11.78 -7.27
CA SER A 36 -8.57 -12.77 -7.73
C SER A 36 -8.21 -13.81 -6.67
N GLY A 37 -8.49 -13.54 -5.40
CA GLY A 37 -8.04 -14.36 -4.26
C GLY A 37 -6.55 -14.22 -3.95
N LEU A 38 -5.81 -13.35 -4.66
CA LEU A 38 -4.37 -13.18 -4.44
C LEU A 38 -4.08 -12.45 -3.12
N GLU A 39 -3.00 -12.88 -2.47
CA GLU A 39 -2.55 -12.36 -1.18
C GLU A 39 -1.46 -11.32 -1.36
N PHE A 40 -1.56 -10.22 -0.61
CA PHE A 40 -0.62 -9.10 -0.64
C PHE A 40 -0.34 -8.57 0.76
N ALA A 41 0.69 -7.73 0.88
CA ALA A 41 1.00 -6.97 2.08
C ALA A 41 0.55 -5.52 1.92
N ALA A 42 -0.48 -5.11 2.66
CA ALA A 42 -0.97 -3.74 2.66
C ALA A 42 -0.25 -2.91 3.75
N LYS A 43 0.59 -1.96 3.33
CA LYS A 43 1.20 -0.95 4.22
C LYS A 43 0.23 0.21 4.43
N ILE A 44 -0.44 0.21 5.58
CA ILE A 44 -1.44 1.21 5.97
C ILE A 44 -0.74 2.32 6.74
N ILE A 45 -0.80 3.55 6.25
CA ILE A 45 -0.08 4.69 6.82
C ILE A 45 -1.06 5.72 7.37
N ASN A 46 -0.83 6.19 8.61
CA ASN A 46 -1.64 7.24 9.19
C ASN A 46 -1.10 8.62 8.81
N THR A 47 -1.54 9.13 7.66
CA THR A 47 -1.09 10.42 7.10
C THR A 47 -1.32 11.61 8.02
N LYS A 48 -2.28 11.56 8.95
CA LYS A 48 -2.55 12.64 9.92
C LYS A 48 -1.47 12.79 10.98
N LYS A 49 -0.70 11.73 11.23
CA LYS A 49 0.39 11.72 12.23
C LYS A 49 1.76 11.99 11.62
N LEU A 50 1.84 12.18 10.31
CA LEU A 50 3.11 12.45 9.62
C LEU A 50 3.43 13.94 9.64
N SER A 51 4.69 14.27 9.94
CA SER A 51 5.22 15.61 9.70
C SER A 51 5.41 15.84 8.19
N ALA A 52 5.52 17.11 7.77
CA ALA A 52 5.75 17.46 6.36
C ALA A 52 7.02 16.78 5.80
N ARG A 53 8.06 16.61 6.63
CA ARG A 53 9.28 15.89 6.26
C ARG A 53 9.02 14.41 6.01
N ASP A 54 8.22 13.75 6.85
CA ASP A 54 7.88 12.32 6.69
C ASP A 54 6.98 12.10 5.48
N PHE A 55 6.09 13.04 5.19
CA PHE A 55 5.27 13.01 4.00
C PHE A 55 6.12 13.03 2.72
N GLN A 56 7.15 13.90 2.65
CA GLN A 56 8.09 13.91 1.52
C GLN A 56 8.89 12.61 1.38
N LYS A 57 9.28 11.99 2.50
CA LYS A 57 9.94 10.67 2.47
C LYS A 57 9.00 9.59 1.93
N LEU A 58 7.76 9.59 2.38
CA LEU A 58 6.73 8.65 1.93
C LEU A 58 6.48 8.77 0.42
N GLU A 59 6.30 10.00 -0.09
CA GLU A 59 6.08 10.24 -1.51
C GLU A 59 7.27 9.74 -2.35
N ARG A 60 8.50 10.01 -1.87
CA ARG A 60 9.71 9.52 -2.52
C ARG A 60 9.78 8.00 -2.53
N GLU A 61 9.51 7.35 -1.40
CA GLU A 61 9.50 5.88 -1.27
C GLU A 61 8.48 5.28 -2.25
N ALA A 62 7.23 5.75 -2.23
CA ALA A 62 6.19 5.27 -3.12
C ALA A 62 6.55 5.45 -4.61
N ARG A 63 7.16 6.59 -4.97
CA ARG A 63 7.57 6.88 -6.35
C ARG A 63 8.72 5.98 -6.82
N ILE A 64 9.67 5.65 -5.94
CA ILE A 64 10.78 4.75 -6.26
C ILE A 64 10.24 3.32 -6.38
N CYS A 65 9.47 2.87 -5.39
CA CYS A 65 8.83 1.56 -5.37
C CYS A 65 8.05 1.31 -6.67
N ARG A 66 7.24 2.24 -7.13
CA ARG A 66 6.48 2.09 -8.39
C ARG A 66 7.35 1.87 -9.64
N LYS A 67 8.63 2.24 -9.62
CA LYS A 67 9.57 2.08 -10.75
C LYS A 67 10.39 0.80 -10.67
N LEU A 68 10.41 0.12 -9.54
CA LEU A 68 11.14 -1.14 -9.38
C LEU A 68 10.27 -2.27 -9.92
N ASN A 69 10.72 -2.91 -11.00
CA ASN A 69 10.09 -4.11 -11.56
C ASN A 69 11.17 -5.16 -11.80
N HIS A 70 11.48 -5.93 -10.77
CA HIS A 70 12.53 -6.96 -10.81
C HIS A 70 12.08 -8.18 -10.03
N GLN A 71 12.32 -9.38 -10.55
CA GLN A 71 11.84 -10.66 -9.98
C GLN A 71 12.22 -10.87 -8.51
N ASN A 72 13.35 -10.30 -8.08
CA ASN A 72 13.85 -10.44 -6.71
C ASN A 72 13.52 -9.24 -5.79
N ILE A 73 12.72 -8.28 -6.26
CA ILE A 73 12.28 -7.12 -5.47
C ILE A 73 10.75 -7.22 -5.35
N GLY A 74 10.29 -7.74 -4.20
CA GLY A 74 8.87 -7.85 -3.89
C GLY A 74 8.25 -6.47 -3.61
N LEU A 75 7.18 -6.15 -4.33
CA LEU A 75 6.34 -4.97 -4.18
C LEU A 75 4.88 -5.34 -4.04
#